data_AF-A0A1L0B7T7-F1
#
_entry.id   AF-A0A1L0B7T7-F1
#
_cell.length_a   1.000
_cell.length_b   1.000
_cell.length_c   1.000
_cell.angle_alpha   90.00
_cell.angle_beta   90.00
_cell.angle_gamma   90.00
#
_symmetry.space_group_name_H-M   'P 1'
#
loop_
_entity.id
_entity.type
_entity.pdbx_description
1 polymer ?
#
loop_
_entity_poly.entity_id
_entity_poly.type
_entity_poly.pdbx_seq_one_letter_code
_entity_poly.pdbx_strand_id
1 'polypeptide(L)'
;MSFVTDELNQLQKEILAKNPLDVLQFCANYFNTKLALQRAHLWQVQGKAKAAGIELFPGLDSVAFDNKGLGVIPSTRQPSFKSPFGDNDPHSDHSNDPHAPLQPSVAPVGLFKGGFDVGRKPTSNPAPDVDPNDHDGSPVPAPRAVPKLPVAFNANRRVSVSAEAMNPDKFKSDSWKPPVNDLTPEQRAELAKTLSRNFLFQQLDVNSKKTVVAALMKKEFPKGTEIITQGDVGDYFYIIESGTVDFYVNGTKVNTSSDGSSFGELALMYNSPRAATAAAACDVTCWALDRATFRRILLEGTFNRRIMYEDFLKDVKVLSGLTHQERSKLADALSTEMYHAGQNIVTEGETGDKFYLIESGTCEISKHDAGVIGNIGKGKYFGEVALLNDLPRQATVKALDNVIVATLGKSGFTRLLGPALDVLRKQDPTAH
;
A
#
# COMPACT_ATOMS: atom_id res chain seq x y z
N MET A 1 -3.24 17.00 -13.63
CA MET A 1 -4.06 17.59 -12.56
C MET A 1 -4.94 18.77 -13.01
N SER A 2 -4.80 19.33 -14.24
CA SER A 2 -5.56 20.54 -14.63
C SER A 2 -7.03 20.32 -15.02
N PHE A 3 -7.40 19.15 -15.54
CA PHE A 3 -8.80 18.90 -15.97
C PHE A 3 -9.78 18.99 -14.79
N VAL A 4 -9.56 18.20 -13.73
CA VAL A 4 -10.43 18.19 -12.54
C VAL A 4 -10.65 19.57 -11.94
N THR A 5 -9.63 20.45 -12.00
CA THR A 5 -9.77 21.83 -11.55
C THR A 5 -10.66 22.67 -12.47
N ASP A 6 -10.66 22.45 -13.78
CA ASP A 6 -11.46 23.20 -14.74
C ASP A 6 -12.96 22.90 -14.64
N GLU A 7 -13.36 21.63 -14.47
CA GLU A 7 -14.78 21.30 -14.29
C GLU A 7 -15.33 21.80 -12.95
N LEU A 8 -14.53 21.74 -11.88
CA LEU A 8 -14.89 22.29 -10.57
C LEU A 8 -15.00 23.83 -10.61
N ASN A 9 -14.09 24.50 -11.34
CA ASN A 9 -14.16 25.94 -11.57
C ASN A 9 -15.42 26.32 -12.38
N GLN A 10 -15.84 25.50 -13.33
CA GLN A 10 -17.05 25.73 -14.11
C GLN A 10 -18.33 25.51 -13.28
N LEU A 11 -18.36 24.47 -12.45
CA LEU A 11 -19.43 24.25 -11.47
C LEU A 11 -19.56 25.44 -10.52
N GLN A 12 -18.45 25.95 -9.98
CA GLN A 12 -18.44 27.10 -9.09
C GLN A 12 -19.00 28.36 -9.77
N LYS A 13 -18.68 28.61 -11.05
CA LYS A 13 -19.27 29.70 -11.83
C LYS A 13 -20.77 29.53 -12.03
N GLU A 14 -21.26 28.31 -12.29
CA GLU A 14 -22.69 28.05 -12.48
C GLU A 14 -23.51 28.17 -11.20
N ILE A 15 -22.95 27.77 -10.05
CA ILE A 15 -23.58 27.96 -8.74
C ILE A 15 -23.75 29.45 -8.45
N LEU A 16 -22.70 30.25 -8.69
CA LEU A 16 -22.76 31.71 -8.48
C LEU A 16 -23.74 32.40 -9.43
N ALA A 17 -23.84 31.94 -10.68
CA ALA A 17 -24.73 32.52 -11.68
C ALA A 17 -26.20 32.19 -11.43
N LYS A 18 -26.52 30.94 -11.06
CA LYS A 18 -27.91 30.47 -10.90
C LYS A 18 -28.46 30.63 -9.48
N ASN A 19 -27.57 30.87 -8.50
CA ASN A 19 -27.89 31.04 -7.09
C ASN A 19 -28.99 30.07 -6.57
N PRO A 20 -28.76 28.75 -6.67
CA PRO A 20 -29.78 27.76 -6.32
C PRO A 20 -30.05 27.74 -4.81
N LEU A 21 -31.33 27.58 -4.44
CA LEU A 21 -31.75 27.43 -3.04
C LEU A 21 -31.20 26.15 -2.39
N ASP A 22 -31.08 25.06 -3.17
CA ASP A 22 -30.48 23.80 -2.76
C ASP A 22 -29.22 23.51 -3.59
N VAL A 23 -28.07 23.87 -3.02
CA VAL A 23 -26.76 23.71 -3.66
C VAL A 23 -26.38 22.23 -3.82
N LEU A 24 -26.76 21.36 -2.88
CA LEU A 24 -26.38 19.95 -2.91
C LEU A 24 -27.13 19.21 -4.03
N GLN A 25 -28.44 19.43 -4.14
CA GLN A 25 -29.23 18.86 -5.22
C GLN A 25 -28.82 19.44 -6.58
N PHE A 26 -28.46 20.72 -6.64
CA PHE A 26 -27.93 21.35 -7.84
C PHE A 26 -26.63 20.68 -8.33
N CYS A 27 -25.68 20.43 -7.42
CA CYS A 27 -24.43 19.73 -7.74
C CYS A 27 -24.68 18.29 -8.25
N ALA A 28 -25.58 17.55 -7.60
CA ALA A 28 -25.95 16.19 -8.04
C ALA A 28 -26.57 16.19 -9.45
N ASN A 29 -27.44 17.15 -9.72
CA ASN A 29 -28.08 17.29 -11.04
C ASN A 29 -27.11 17.78 -12.12
N TYR A 30 -26.14 18.63 -11.76
CA TYR A 30 -25.16 19.18 -12.70
C TYR A 30 -24.35 18.09 -13.39
N PHE A 31 -23.80 17.14 -12.62
CA PHE A 31 -23.00 16.05 -13.20
C PHE A 31 -23.85 15.08 -14.04
N ASN A 32 -25.07 14.78 -13.60
CA ASN A 32 -26.01 13.96 -14.38
C ASN A 32 -26.38 14.65 -15.71
N THR A 33 -26.59 15.97 -15.68
CA THR A 33 -26.91 16.76 -16.87
C THR A 33 -25.71 16.83 -17.82
N LYS A 34 -24.49 17.04 -17.29
CA LYS A 34 -23.26 17.01 -18.09
C LYS A 34 -23.03 15.65 -18.73
N LEU A 35 -23.23 14.57 -17.99
CA LEU A 35 -23.12 13.21 -18.52
C LEU A 35 -24.15 12.95 -19.62
N ALA A 36 -25.39 13.42 -19.44
CA ALA A 36 -26.43 13.33 -20.46
C ALA A 36 -26.05 14.10 -21.73
N LEU A 37 -25.50 15.31 -21.60
CA LEU A 37 -25.00 16.11 -22.73
C LEU A 37 -23.85 15.41 -23.46
N GLN A 38 -22.90 14.84 -22.73
CA GLN A 38 -21.79 14.06 -23.31
C GLN A 38 -22.31 12.84 -24.06
N ARG A 39 -23.29 12.11 -23.50
CA ARG A 39 -23.95 10.99 -24.17
C ARG A 39 -24.67 11.43 -25.44
N ALA A 40 -25.39 12.54 -25.41
CA ALA A 40 -26.06 13.08 -26.60
C ALA A 40 -25.05 13.44 -27.71
N HIS A 41 -23.93 14.05 -27.36
CA HIS A 41 -22.86 14.35 -28.31
C HIS A 41 -22.25 13.08 -28.91
N LEU A 42 -21.97 12.07 -28.08
CA LEU A 42 -21.46 10.78 -28.56
C LEU A 42 -22.45 10.07 -29.49
N TRP A 43 -23.77 10.19 -29.24
CA TRP A 43 -24.81 9.67 -30.12
C TRP A 43 -24.76 10.29 -31.53
N GLN A 44 -24.38 11.57 -31.64
CA GLN A 44 -24.19 12.22 -32.94
C GLN A 44 -22.99 11.65 -33.73
N VAL A 45 -21.99 11.11 -33.02
CA VAL A 45 -20.78 10.54 -33.62
C VAL A 45 -20.90 9.03 -33.86
N GLN A 46 -21.95 8.39 -33.34
CA GLN A 46 -22.22 6.95 -33.48
C GLN A 46 -22.17 6.46 -34.93
N GLY A 47 -22.67 7.23 -35.90
CA GLY A 47 -22.61 6.86 -37.32
C GLY A 47 -21.17 6.79 -37.86
N LYS A 48 -20.31 7.74 -37.48
CA LYS A 48 -18.88 7.75 -37.85
C LYS A 48 -18.12 6.64 -37.13
N ALA A 49 -18.42 6.39 -35.86
CA ALA A 49 -17.82 5.31 -35.08
C ALA A 49 -18.20 3.93 -35.64
N LYS A 50 -19.46 3.73 -36.02
CA LYS A 50 -19.96 2.49 -36.64
C LYS A 50 -19.31 2.24 -38.00
N ALA A 51 -19.08 3.28 -38.80
CA ALA A 51 -18.32 3.19 -40.04
C ALA A 51 -16.84 2.78 -39.83
N ALA A 52 -16.29 3.09 -38.65
CA ALA A 52 -14.96 2.65 -38.22
C ALA A 52 -14.96 1.30 -37.46
N GLY A 53 -16.10 0.60 -37.41
CA GLY A 53 -16.24 -0.69 -36.71
C GLY A 53 -16.32 -0.59 -35.18
N ILE A 54 -16.57 0.60 -34.63
CA ILE A 54 -16.66 0.86 -33.19
C ILE A 54 -18.10 1.14 -32.81
N GLU A 55 -18.67 0.32 -31.92
CA GLU A 55 -20.01 0.51 -31.38
C GLU A 55 -19.94 1.23 -30.03
N LEU A 56 -20.24 2.54 -30.00
CA LEU A 56 -20.18 3.33 -28.75
C LEU A 56 -21.37 3.06 -27.83
N PHE A 57 -22.52 2.72 -28.42
CA PHE A 57 -23.76 2.39 -27.73
C PHE A 57 -24.30 1.05 -28.25
N PRO A 58 -23.91 -0.08 -27.64
CA PRO A 58 -24.46 -1.38 -27.99
C PRO A 58 -25.97 -1.42 -27.76
N GLY A 59 -26.72 -1.88 -28.77
CA GLY A 59 -28.17 -2.09 -28.67
C GLY A 59 -28.52 -3.26 -27.75
N LEU A 60 -29.75 -3.34 -27.25
CA LEU A 60 -30.21 -4.48 -26.44
C LEU A 60 -30.04 -5.83 -27.15
N ASP A 61 -30.15 -5.84 -28.48
CA ASP A 61 -29.99 -7.03 -29.32
C ASP A 61 -28.52 -7.48 -29.47
N SER A 62 -27.56 -6.62 -29.14
CA SER A 62 -26.12 -6.96 -29.12
C SER A 62 -25.71 -7.68 -27.83
N VAL A 63 -26.64 -7.80 -26.88
CA VAL A 63 -26.49 -8.60 -25.67
C VAL A 63 -27.21 -9.93 -25.92
N ALA A 64 -26.46 -10.97 -26.25
CA ALA A 64 -27.02 -12.31 -26.41
C ALA A 64 -27.57 -12.81 -25.07
N PHE A 65 -28.90 -12.81 -24.93
CA PHE A 65 -29.60 -13.50 -23.85
C PHE A 65 -29.87 -14.93 -24.27
N ASP A 66 -28.92 -15.83 -24.02
CA ASP A 66 -29.23 -17.26 -24.02
C ASP A 66 -30.01 -17.62 -22.75
N ASN A 67 -30.99 -18.51 -22.87
CA ASN A 67 -31.90 -19.00 -21.81
C ASN A 67 -31.21 -19.73 -20.62
N LYS A 68 -29.90 -19.52 -20.41
CA LYS A 68 -29.11 -19.98 -19.26
C LYS A 68 -28.25 -18.90 -18.60
N GLY A 69 -28.42 -17.62 -18.93
CA GLY A 69 -27.76 -16.52 -18.24
C GLY A 69 -26.37 -16.19 -18.82
N LEU A 70 -26.29 -14.95 -19.31
CA LEU A 70 -25.16 -14.12 -19.76
C LEU A 70 -24.03 -14.78 -20.57
N GLY A 71 -24.12 -14.57 -21.89
CA GLY A 71 -23.15 -14.93 -22.91
C GLY A 71 -21.98 -13.95 -23.07
N VAL A 72 -20.90 -14.50 -23.61
CA VAL A 72 -19.61 -13.90 -23.95
C VAL A 72 -19.75 -12.92 -25.11
N ILE A 73 -19.13 -11.74 -25.01
CA ILE A 73 -18.93 -10.85 -26.18
C ILE A 73 -17.78 -11.44 -27.02
N PRO A 74 -17.99 -11.82 -28.29
CA PRO A 74 -16.90 -12.23 -29.17
C PRO A 74 -16.07 -10.99 -29.55
N SER A 75 -15.01 -10.72 -28.79
CA SER A 75 -14.06 -9.64 -29.06
C SER A 75 -13.26 -9.94 -30.33
N THR A 76 -13.68 -9.38 -31.46
CA THR A 76 -12.80 -9.18 -32.61
C THR A 76 -12.39 -7.71 -32.65
N ARG A 77 -11.08 -7.45 -32.49
CA ARG A 77 -10.38 -6.15 -32.54
C ARG A 77 -10.87 -5.07 -31.56
N GLN A 78 -10.18 -4.95 -30.43
CA GLN A 78 -10.21 -3.71 -29.64
C GLN A 78 -9.39 -2.61 -30.33
N PRO A 79 -9.86 -1.34 -30.37
CA PRO A 79 -9.02 -0.23 -30.77
C PRO A 79 -8.05 0.12 -29.63
N SER A 80 -6.77 0.32 -29.98
CA SER A 80 -5.79 0.92 -29.09
C SER A 80 -6.13 2.40 -28.88
N PHE A 81 -6.48 2.77 -27.65
CA PHE A 81 -6.54 4.18 -27.26
C PHE A 81 -5.11 4.69 -27.05
N LYS A 82 -4.73 5.75 -27.75
CA LYS A 82 -3.45 6.42 -27.50
C LYS A 82 -3.43 6.98 -26.07
N SER A 83 -2.38 6.63 -25.34
CA SER A 83 -2.09 7.13 -24.00
C SER A 83 -1.95 8.66 -24.02
N PRO A 84 -2.41 9.39 -22.99
CA PRO A 84 -2.29 10.85 -22.92
C PRO A 84 -0.85 11.33 -22.62
N PHE A 85 0.15 10.42 -22.58
CA PHE A 85 1.54 10.73 -22.22
C PHE A 85 2.50 10.89 -23.41
N GLY A 86 2.01 10.88 -24.65
CA GLY A 86 2.84 11.11 -25.85
C GLY A 86 3.78 9.93 -26.20
N ASP A 87 4.55 10.09 -27.28
CA ASP A 87 5.28 9.01 -27.98
C ASP A 87 6.49 8.41 -27.24
N ASN A 88 6.68 8.71 -25.95
CA ASN A 88 7.81 8.21 -25.13
C ASN A 88 7.32 7.42 -23.90
N ASP A 89 6.27 6.62 -24.06
CA ASP A 89 5.85 5.65 -23.03
C ASP A 89 6.72 4.37 -23.14
N PRO A 90 7.56 4.04 -22.15
CA PRO A 90 8.40 2.83 -22.18
C PRO A 90 7.60 1.52 -22.08
N HIS A 91 6.26 1.59 -22.06
CA HIS A 91 5.36 0.44 -22.07
C HIS A 91 4.45 0.38 -23.30
N SER A 92 4.68 1.17 -24.35
CA SER A 92 4.00 1.00 -25.63
C SER A 92 4.54 -0.22 -26.38
N ASP A 93 3.73 -1.25 -26.57
CA ASP A 93 3.99 -2.33 -27.51
C ASP A 93 3.80 -1.80 -28.94
N HIS A 94 4.88 -1.34 -29.57
CA HIS A 94 4.96 -1.11 -31.01
C HIS A 94 5.49 -2.37 -31.72
N SER A 95 4.69 -3.44 -31.78
CA SER A 95 5.02 -4.62 -32.60
C SER A 95 4.07 -4.87 -33.77
N ASN A 96 3.22 -3.92 -34.15
CA ASN A 96 2.48 -4.00 -35.41
C ASN A 96 2.12 -2.62 -35.97
N ASP A 97 3.07 -2.02 -36.68
CA ASP A 97 2.84 -0.85 -37.52
C ASP A 97 2.94 -1.26 -39.01
N PRO A 98 1.91 -1.10 -39.85
CA PRO A 98 1.93 -1.48 -41.27
C PRO A 98 2.86 -0.63 -42.17
N HIS A 99 3.60 0.33 -41.60
CA HIS A 99 4.41 1.29 -42.36
C HIS A 99 5.89 1.40 -41.92
N ALA A 100 6.53 0.30 -41.50
CA ALA A 100 7.98 0.28 -41.28
C ALA A 100 8.75 -0.24 -42.53
N PRO A 101 9.86 0.41 -42.95
CA PRO A 101 10.65 -0.03 -44.10
C PRO A 101 11.44 -1.32 -43.80
N LEU A 102 11.48 -2.19 -44.80
CA LEU A 102 12.09 -3.54 -44.78
C LEU A 102 13.60 -3.53 -44.46
N GLN A 103 14.02 -4.34 -43.49
CA GLN A 103 15.41 -4.84 -43.35
C GLN A 103 15.42 -6.33 -42.99
N PRO A 104 16.47 -7.10 -43.37
CA PRO A 104 16.41 -8.54 -43.51
C PRO A 104 16.61 -9.31 -42.19
N SER A 105 16.03 -10.51 -42.20
CA SER A 105 15.85 -11.47 -41.11
C SER A 105 17.12 -11.99 -40.43
N VAL A 106 17.09 -12.02 -39.08
CA VAL A 106 17.80 -13.03 -38.27
C VAL A 106 16.85 -13.50 -37.16
N ALA A 107 16.65 -14.82 -37.05
CA ALA A 107 15.77 -15.47 -36.06
C ALA A 107 16.34 -15.41 -34.64
N PRO A 108 15.49 -15.55 -33.60
CA PRO A 108 15.62 -16.79 -32.81
C PRO A 108 14.30 -17.41 -32.30
N VAL A 109 14.21 -18.72 -32.53
CA VAL A 109 13.76 -19.82 -31.65
C VAL A 109 12.81 -19.47 -30.48
N GLY A 110 11.53 -19.79 -30.67
CA GLY A 110 10.54 -19.97 -29.59
C GLY A 110 10.47 -21.42 -29.12
N LEU A 111 10.59 -21.61 -27.81
CA LEU A 111 10.28 -22.84 -27.06
C LEU A 111 8.77 -22.89 -26.82
N PHE A 112 8.18 -24.09 -26.92
CA PHE A 112 6.76 -24.46 -26.71
C PHE A 112 5.88 -24.52 -27.98
N LYS A 113 5.49 -25.76 -28.29
CA LYS A 113 4.72 -26.25 -29.43
C LYS A 113 3.45 -26.91 -28.89
N GLY A 114 2.28 -26.57 -29.44
CA GLY A 114 1.05 -27.35 -29.23
C GLY A 114 -0.23 -26.54 -29.37
N GLY A 115 -0.85 -26.59 -30.54
CA GLY A 115 -2.21 -26.10 -30.78
C GLY A 115 -3.28 -27.12 -30.36
N PHE A 116 -4.50 -26.65 -30.12
CA PHE A 116 -5.68 -27.49 -29.98
C PHE A 116 -6.88 -26.78 -30.62
N ASP A 117 -7.43 -27.43 -31.64
CA ASP A 117 -8.66 -27.07 -32.35
C ASP A 117 -9.57 -28.31 -32.30
N VAL A 118 -10.82 -28.16 -31.86
CA VAL A 118 -11.87 -29.20 -31.97
C VAL A 118 -13.24 -28.54 -32.16
N GLY A 119 -13.84 -28.78 -33.32
CA GLY A 119 -15.14 -28.23 -33.72
C GLY A 119 -16.38 -29.02 -33.27
N ARG A 120 -17.56 -28.42 -33.47
CA ARG A 120 -18.87 -29.11 -33.50
C ARG A 120 -19.91 -28.35 -34.34
N LYS A 121 -20.67 -29.08 -35.17
CA LYS A 121 -21.79 -28.61 -36.03
C LYS A 121 -23.13 -28.56 -35.26
N PRO A 122 -24.13 -27.75 -35.69
CA PRO A 122 -25.44 -27.65 -35.04
C PRO A 122 -26.55 -28.46 -35.75
N THR A 123 -27.57 -28.89 -35.01
CA THR A 123 -28.88 -29.30 -35.55
C THR A 123 -29.98 -28.65 -34.72
N SER A 124 -30.81 -27.82 -35.35
CA SER A 124 -32.01 -27.22 -34.75
C SER A 124 -33.27 -27.78 -35.42
N ASN A 125 -34.29 -28.04 -34.61
CA ASN A 125 -35.70 -27.98 -35.01
C ASN A 125 -36.39 -27.01 -34.05
N PRO A 126 -37.25 -26.08 -34.51
CA PRO A 126 -37.91 -25.11 -33.64
C PRO A 126 -39.16 -25.70 -32.96
N ALA A 127 -39.47 -25.21 -31.76
CA ALA A 127 -40.70 -25.48 -31.02
C ALA A 127 -41.80 -24.42 -31.34
N PRO A 128 -43.09 -24.73 -31.16
CA PRO A 128 -44.20 -23.88 -31.63
C PRO A 128 -44.57 -22.76 -30.64
N ASP A 129 -45.34 -21.79 -31.15
CA ASP A 129 -45.76 -20.55 -30.50
C ASP A 129 -46.56 -20.76 -29.19
N VAL A 130 -46.37 -19.85 -28.23
CA VAL A 130 -47.05 -19.82 -26.92
C VAL A 130 -48.12 -18.73 -26.92
N ASP A 131 -49.36 -19.10 -26.57
CA ASP A 131 -50.58 -18.28 -26.50
C ASP A 131 -50.55 -17.33 -25.27
N PRO A 132 -50.91 -16.03 -25.38
CA PRO A 132 -50.73 -15.06 -24.29
C PRO A 132 -51.68 -15.15 -23.09
N ASN A 133 -52.53 -16.18 -22.98
CA ASN A 133 -53.64 -16.20 -22.00
C ASN A 133 -53.63 -17.31 -20.93
N ASP A 134 -52.53 -18.05 -20.75
CA ASP A 134 -52.44 -19.01 -19.64
C ASP A 134 -52.10 -18.32 -18.31
N HIS A 135 -53.11 -18.22 -17.44
CA HIS A 135 -52.98 -17.85 -16.03
C HIS A 135 -52.81 -19.12 -15.18
N ASP A 136 -51.60 -19.35 -14.64
CA ASP A 136 -51.44 -20.24 -13.49
C ASP A 136 -50.42 -19.72 -12.47
N GLY A 137 -50.79 -19.83 -11.20
CA GLY A 137 -50.07 -19.32 -10.04
C GLY A 137 -48.84 -20.17 -9.72
N SER A 138 -47.68 -19.51 -9.61
CA SER A 138 -46.44 -20.11 -9.10
C SER A 138 -45.88 -19.31 -7.92
N PRO A 139 -45.31 -19.96 -6.89
CA PRO A 139 -44.89 -19.33 -5.65
C PRO A 139 -43.68 -18.40 -5.85
N VAL A 140 -43.65 -17.32 -5.05
CA VAL A 140 -42.58 -16.30 -5.03
C VAL A 140 -41.22 -16.96 -4.79
N PRO A 141 -40.20 -16.78 -5.65
CA PRO A 141 -38.88 -17.32 -5.40
C PRO A 141 -38.18 -16.53 -4.28
N ALA A 142 -37.50 -17.26 -3.40
CA ALA A 142 -36.62 -16.73 -2.35
C ALA A 142 -35.60 -15.70 -2.91
N PRO A 143 -35.14 -14.73 -2.09
CA PRO A 143 -34.24 -13.68 -2.55
C PRO A 143 -32.95 -14.29 -3.10
N ARG A 144 -32.75 -14.13 -4.41
CA ARG A 144 -31.56 -14.59 -5.13
C ARG A 144 -30.34 -13.89 -4.55
N ALA A 145 -29.32 -14.67 -4.18
CA ALA A 145 -28.02 -14.16 -3.76
C ALA A 145 -27.47 -13.19 -4.83
N VAL A 146 -26.97 -12.05 -4.38
CA VAL A 146 -26.38 -11.00 -5.23
C VAL A 146 -25.21 -11.62 -6.01
N PRO A 147 -25.18 -11.56 -7.36
CA PRO A 147 -24.08 -12.14 -8.12
C PRO A 147 -22.78 -11.42 -7.80
N LYS A 148 -21.76 -12.14 -7.30
CA LYS A 148 -20.41 -11.61 -7.09
C LYS A 148 -19.83 -11.23 -8.46
N LEU A 149 -19.49 -9.95 -8.64
CA LEU A 149 -18.90 -9.43 -9.88
C LEU A 149 -17.55 -10.12 -10.17
N PRO A 150 -17.27 -10.52 -11.43
CA PRO A 150 -16.01 -11.14 -11.79
C PRO A 150 -14.84 -10.15 -11.62
N VAL A 151 -13.71 -10.67 -11.14
CA VAL A 151 -12.47 -9.94 -10.81
C VAL A 151 -11.91 -9.13 -11.99
N ALA A 152 -12.28 -9.48 -13.23
CA ALA A 152 -11.89 -8.81 -14.46
C ALA A 152 -12.81 -7.66 -14.90
N PHE A 153 -13.77 -7.22 -14.08
CA PHE A 153 -14.74 -6.15 -14.40
C PHE A 153 -14.09 -4.85 -14.91
N ASN A 154 -12.81 -4.63 -14.63
CA ASN A 154 -12.12 -3.39 -14.97
C ASN A 154 -11.23 -3.41 -16.22
N ALA A 155 -11.19 -4.50 -17.01
CA ALA A 155 -10.41 -4.56 -18.26
C ALA A 155 -8.94 -4.07 -18.09
N ASN A 156 -8.25 -4.56 -17.06
CA ASN A 156 -6.90 -4.14 -16.66
C ASN A 156 -6.73 -2.63 -16.32
N ARG A 157 -7.82 -1.88 -16.11
CA ARG A 157 -7.74 -0.53 -15.55
C ARG A 157 -7.31 -0.58 -14.09
N ARG A 158 -6.44 0.35 -13.71
CA ARG A 158 -6.03 0.55 -12.31
C ARG A 158 -7.25 0.87 -11.48
N VAL A 159 -7.48 0.07 -10.44
CA VAL A 159 -8.57 0.26 -9.48
C VAL A 159 -8.05 1.01 -8.26
N SER A 160 -8.88 1.90 -7.72
CA SER A 160 -8.59 2.54 -6.43
C SER A 160 -8.72 1.51 -5.31
N VAL A 161 -7.76 1.50 -4.40
CA VAL A 161 -7.85 0.77 -3.12
C VAL A 161 -7.88 1.77 -1.97
N SER A 162 -8.63 1.44 -0.93
CA SER A 162 -8.71 2.23 0.29
C SER A 162 -8.71 1.31 1.50
N ALA A 163 -8.50 1.87 2.67
CA ALA A 163 -8.57 1.16 3.94
C ALA A 163 -9.39 1.98 4.94
N GLU A 164 -9.82 1.32 6.01
CA GLU A 164 -10.56 1.98 7.09
C GLU A 164 -9.75 3.12 7.72
N ALA A 165 -10.43 4.24 7.99
CA ALA A 165 -9.86 5.38 8.65
C ALA A 165 -9.71 5.09 10.16
N MET A 166 -8.54 5.39 10.71
CA MET A 166 -8.28 5.33 12.15
C MET A 166 -7.94 6.74 12.64
N ASN A 167 -8.50 7.14 13.77
CA ASN A 167 -8.20 8.42 14.39
C ASN A 167 -7.13 8.24 15.49
N PRO A 168 -5.91 8.80 15.34
CA PRO A 168 -4.84 8.71 16.35
C PRO A 168 -5.21 9.34 17.70
N ASP A 169 -6.07 10.36 17.73
CA ASP A 169 -6.42 11.05 18.98
C ASP A 169 -7.16 10.14 19.96
N LYS A 170 -7.91 9.16 19.43
CA LYS A 170 -8.62 8.18 20.25
C LYS A 170 -7.67 7.23 20.97
N PHE A 171 -6.39 7.16 20.56
CA PHE A 171 -5.47 6.15 21.07
C PHE A 171 -5.15 6.31 22.54
N LYS A 172 -5.10 7.56 23.03
CA LYS A 172 -4.86 7.86 24.44
C LYS A 172 -6.08 7.64 25.34
N SER A 173 -7.28 7.78 24.78
CA SER A 173 -8.54 7.68 25.52
C SER A 173 -9.13 6.27 25.49
N ASP A 174 -8.79 5.48 24.49
CA ASP A 174 -9.33 4.14 24.29
C ASP A 174 -8.54 3.12 25.13
N SER A 175 -9.25 2.27 25.88
CA SER A 175 -8.64 1.23 26.74
C SER A 175 -8.28 -0.03 25.95
N TRP A 176 -8.09 0.10 24.64
CA TRP A 176 -7.72 -1.00 23.77
C TRP A 176 -6.33 -1.51 24.16
N LYS A 177 -6.22 -2.83 24.33
CA LYS A 177 -4.96 -3.51 24.52
C LYS A 177 -4.80 -4.52 23.39
N PRO A 178 -3.58 -4.67 22.83
CA PRO A 178 -3.33 -5.71 21.85
C PRO A 178 -3.68 -7.06 22.46
N PRO A 179 -4.36 -7.95 21.72
CA PRO A 179 -4.59 -9.30 22.19
C PRO A 179 -3.24 -9.96 22.48
N VAL A 180 -3.16 -10.68 23.60
CA VAL A 180 -1.96 -11.42 23.99
C VAL A 180 -2.37 -12.87 24.13
N ASN A 181 -1.82 -13.71 23.27
CA ASN A 181 -2.05 -15.14 23.31
C ASN A 181 -0.88 -15.85 24.01
N ASP A 182 -1.17 -17.02 24.58
CA ASP A 182 -0.19 -17.84 25.28
C ASP A 182 0.64 -18.64 24.26
N LEU A 183 1.62 -17.98 23.65
CA LEU A 183 2.61 -18.63 22.77
C LEU A 183 3.80 -19.18 23.58
N THR A 184 4.24 -20.40 23.25
CA THR A 184 5.47 -20.95 23.84
C THR A 184 6.71 -20.16 23.38
N PRO A 185 7.83 -20.21 24.12
CA PRO A 185 9.06 -19.50 23.73
C PRO A 185 9.57 -19.92 22.34
N GLU A 186 9.43 -21.20 22.00
CA GLU A 186 9.83 -21.78 20.71
C GLU A 186 8.95 -21.25 19.57
N GLN A 187 7.62 -21.27 19.74
CA GLN A 187 6.67 -20.72 18.76
C GLN A 187 6.92 -19.22 18.52
N ARG A 188 7.19 -18.45 19.58
CA ARG A 188 7.52 -17.02 19.45
C ARG A 188 8.77 -16.79 18.61
N ALA A 189 9.80 -17.61 18.80
CA ALA A 189 11.04 -17.49 18.03
C ALA A 189 10.84 -17.82 16.55
N GLU A 190 10.08 -18.87 16.26
CA GLU A 190 9.76 -19.28 14.88
C GLU A 190 8.90 -18.24 14.15
N LEU A 191 7.85 -17.74 14.80
CA LEU A 191 6.98 -16.70 14.23
C LEU A 191 7.73 -15.38 14.01
N ALA A 192 8.59 -14.99 14.95
CA ALA A 192 9.44 -13.82 14.79
C ALA A 192 10.39 -13.96 13.58
N LYS A 193 10.92 -15.17 13.34
CA LYS A 193 11.77 -15.46 12.16
C LYS A 193 10.97 -15.36 10.85
N THR A 194 9.78 -15.92 10.81
CA THR A 194 8.91 -15.88 9.62
C THR A 194 8.44 -14.46 9.30
N LEU A 195 7.99 -13.71 10.32
CA LEU A 195 7.61 -12.30 10.16
C LEU A 195 8.77 -11.44 9.70
N SER A 196 9.99 -11.67 10.20
CA SER A 196 11.17 -10.88 9.80
C SER A 196 11.54 -11.04 8.32
N ARG A 197 11.10 -12.11 7.66
CA ARG A 197 11.28 -12.29 6.20
C ARG A 197 10.25 -11.52 5.39
N ASN A 198 9.06 -11.29 5.95
CA ASN A 198 7.96 -10.64 5.25
C ASN A 198 8.17 -9.12 5.17
N PHE A 199 8.01 -8.56 3.96
CA PHE A 199 8.30 -7.14 3.68
C PHE A 199 7.48 -6.16 4.53
N LEU A 200 6.27 -6.54 4.96
CA LEU A 200 5.42 -5.68 5.79
C LEU A 200 5.97 -5.50 7.20
N PHE A 201 6.67 -6.51 7.72
CA PHE A 201 7.10 -6.53 9.11
C PHE A 201 8.58 -6.21 9.27
N GLN A 202 9.38 -6.24 8.18
CA GLN A 202 10.80 -5.90 8.22
C GLN A 202 11.08 -4.53 8.85
N GLN A 203 10.29 -3.52 8.48
CA GLN A 203 10.46 -2.13 8.92
C GLN A 203 9.88 -1.81 10.30
N LEU A 204 9.20 -2.77 10.94
CA LEU A 204 8.68 -2.57 12.29
C LEU A 204 9.81 -2.53 13.33
N ASP A 205 9.64 -1.68 14.33
CA ASP A 205 10.51 -1.66 15.50
C ASP A 205 10.37 -2.94 16.33
N VAL A 206 11.36 -3.20 17.17
CA VAL A 206 11.45 -4.45 17.96
C VAL A 206 10.26 -4.61 18.90
N ASN A 207 9.73 -3.52 19.46
CA ASN A 207 8.60 -3.59 20.37
C ASN A 207 7.30 -3.87 19.62
N SER A 208 7.05 -3.17 18.51
CA SER A 208 5.89 -3.46 17.64
C SER A 208 5.93 -4.89 17.11
N LYS A 209 7.11 -5.40 16.71
CA LYS A 209 7.28 -6.81 16.29
C LYS A 209 6.87 -7.78 17.40
N LYS A 210 7.31 -7.55 18.64
CA LYS A 210 6.93 -8.38 19.79
C LYS A 210 5.42 -8.34 20.04
N THR A 211 4.81 -7.15 19.97
CA THR A 211 3.36 -6.98 20.13
C THR A 211 2.58 -7.72 19.04
N VAL A 212 3.03 -7.64 17.79
CA VAL A 212 2.43 -8.38 16.66
C VAL A 212 2.53 -9.89 16.87
N VAL A 213 3.69 -10.40 17.28
CA VAL A 213 3.87 -11.85 17.55
C VAL A 213 2.93 -12.30 18.68
N ALA A 214 2.79 -11.50 19.73
CA ALA A 214 1.89 -11.80 20.85
C ALA A 214 0.40 -11.76 20.45
N ALA A 215 0.05 -10.96 19.44
CA ALA A 215 -1.32 -10.81 18.93
C ALA A 215 -1.76 -11.90 17.95
N LEU A 216 -0.86 -12.77 17.49
CA LEU A 216 -1.19 -13.87 16.58
C LEU A 216 -2.08 -14.90 17.27
N MET A 217 -3.22 -15.22 16.65
CA MET A 217 -4.17 -16.22 17.16
C MET A 217 -4.06 -17.54 16.42
N LYS A 218 -4.08 -18.66 17.13
CA LYS A 218 -4.05 -19.99 16.52
C LYS A 218 -5.41 -20.31 15.88
N LYS A 219 -5.40 -20.83 14.65
CA LYS A 219 -6.57 -21.31 13.92
C LYS A 219 -6.24 -22.64 13.25
N GLU A 220 -7.13 -23.61 13.43
CA GLU A 220 -6.99 -24.98 12.89
C GLU A 220 -8.06 -25.21 11.84
N PHE A 221 -7.65 -25.80 10.71
CA PHE A 221 -8.49 -26.02 9.54
C PHE A 221 -8.37 -27.49 9.12
N PRO A 222 -9.47 -28.26 9.11
CA PRO A 222 -9.42 -29.64 8.64
C PRO A 222 -9.22 -29.69 7.12
N LYS A 223 -8.70 -30.82 6.63
CA LYS A 223 -8.50 -31.08 5.20
C LYS A 223 -9.74 -30.75 4.37
N GLY A 224 -9.52 -30.04 3.26
CA GLY A 224 -10.56 -29.63 2.30
C GLY A 224 -11.23 -28.30 2.64
N THR A 225 -10.91 -27.68 3.77
CA THR A 225 -11.49 -26.38 4.15
C THR A 225 -10.87 -25.25 3.33
N GLU A 226 -11.70 -24.39 2.74
CA GLU A 226 -11.26 -23.12 2.15
C GLU A 226 -10.98 -22.10 3.27
N ILE A 227 -9.70 -21.78 3.49
CA ILE A 227 -9.24 -20.85 4.53
C ILE A 227 -9.56 -19.40 4.11
N ILE A 228 -9.35 -19.10 2.83
CA ILE A 228 -9.76 -17.84 2.20
C ILE A 228 -10.32 -18.14 0.81
N THR A 229 -11.33 -17.39 0.39
CA THR A 229 -11.98 -17.56 -0.91
C THR A 229 -11.72 -16.35 -1.80
N GLN A 230 -11.40 -16.59 -3.08
CA GLN A 230 -11.13 -15.55 -4.06
C GLN A 230 -12.34 -14.59 -4.19
N GLY A 231 -12.06 -13.29 -4.23
CA GLY A 231 -13.07 -12.24 -4.34
C GLY A 231 -13.68 -11.78 -3.01
N ASP A 232 -13.48 -12.53 -1.92
CA ASP A 232 -13.98 -12.11 -0.61
C ASP A 232 -13.11 -11.01 0.00
N VAL A 233 -13.70 -10.27 0.93
CA VAL A 233 -12.97 -9.26 1.70
C VAL A 233 -11.98 -9.95 2.63
N GLY A 234 -10.70 -9.57 2.52
CA GLY A 234 -9.67 -10.19 3.33
C GLY A 234 -9.46 -9.50 4.66
N ASP A 235 -9.73 -10.18 5.78
CA ASP A 235 -9.57 -9.55 7.11
C ASP A 235 -8.36 -10.04 7.91
N TYR A 236 -7.75 -11.14 7.47
CA TYR A 236 -6.66 -11.80 8.18
C TYR A 236 -5.43 -12.03 7.30
N PHE A 237 -4.27 -12.01 7.94
CA PHE A 237 -3.02 -12.56 7.45
C PHE A 237 -2.76 -13.89 8.16
N TYR A 238 -2.22 -14.87 7.45
CA TYR A 238 -1.97 -16.21 7.97
C TYR A 238 -0.51 -16.63 7.82
N ILE A 239 0.03 -17.29 8.84
CA ILE A 239 1.31 -17.99 8.83
C ILE A 239 1.04 -19.47 9.06
N ILE A 240 1.55 -20.34 8.20
CA ILE A 240 1.38 -21.79 8.31
C ILE A 240 2.35 -22.31 9.37
N GLU A 241 1.82 -22.86 10.47
CA GLU A 241 2.61 -23.56 11.49
C GLU A 241 2.85 -25.01 11.06
N SER A 242 1.78 -25.70 10.66
CA SER A 242 1.85 -27.09 10.23
C SER A 242 0.81 -27.40 9.15
N GLY A 243 1.21 -28.18 8.15
CA GLY A 243 0.35 -28.65 7.07
C GLY A 243 0.59 -27.93 5.75
N THR A 244 -0.23 -28.27 4.75
CA THR A 244 -0.06 -27.80 3.38
C THR A 244 -1.32 -27.11 2.89
N VAL A 245 -1.14 -25.93 2.29
CA VAL A 245 -2.21 -25.10 1.72
C VAL A 245 -2.02 -24.97 0.21
N ASP A 246 -3.06 -25.29 -0.54
CA ASP A 246 -3.11 -25.16 -1.99
C ASP A 246 -3.82 -23.85 -2.38
N PHE A 247 -3.24 -23.11 -3.33
CA PHE A 247 -3.77 -21.86 -3.84
C PHE A 247 -4.37 -22.04 -5.22
N TYR A 248 -5.58 -21.51 -5.41
CA TYR A 248 -6.36 -21.60 -6.63
C TYR A 248 -6.73 -20.20 -7.12
N VAL A 249 -6.55 -19.95 -8.42
CA VAL A 249 -7.01 -18.73 -9.10
C VAL A 249 -7.95 -19.14 -10.20
N ASN A 250 -9.19 -18.64 -10.16
CA ASN A 250 -10.26 -19.00 -11.10
C ASN A 250 -10.47 -20.53 -11.19
N GLY A 251 -10.32 -21.24 -10.07
CA GLY A 251 -10.46 -22.70 -9.99
C GLY A 251 -9.21 -23.51 -10.39
N THR A 252 -8.18 -22.88 -10.94
CA THR A 252 -6.93 -23.55 -11.32
C THR A 252 -5.92 -23.46 -10.18
N LYS A 253 -5.34 -24.59 -9.78
CA LYS A 253 -4.27 -24.63 -8.77
C LYS A 253 -3.02 -23.93 -9.32
N VAL A 254 -2.58 -22.86 -8.67
CA VAL A 254 -1.44 -22.03 -9.08
C VAL A 254 -0.20 -22.26 -8.22
N ASN A 255 -0.36 -22.61 -6.95
CA ASN A 255 0.75 -22.78 -6.03
C ASN A 255 0.36 -23.66 -4.83
N THR A 256 1.36 -24.12 -4.09
CA THR A 256 1.21 -24.81 -2.81
C THR A 256 2.22 -24.22 -1.83
N SER A 257 1.84 -24.04 -0.58
CA SER A 257 2.76 -23.61 0.48
C SER A 257 2.63 -24.51 1.71
N SER A 258 3.75 -24.67 2.41
CA SER A 258 3.87 -25.49 3.61
C SER A 258 4.36 -24.65 4.79
N ASP A 259 4.61 -25.32 5.91
CA ASP A 259 5.16 -24.81 7.17
C ASP A 259 6.20 -23.70 6.99
N GLY A 260 6.04 -22.62 7.76
CA GLY A 260 6.92 -21.45 7.73
C GLY A 260 6.64 -20.47 6.58
N SER A 261 5.65 -20.74 5.73
CA SER A 261 5.17 -19.81 4.71
C SER A 261 4.03 -18.94 5.24
N SER A 262 3.83 -17.77 4.62
CA SER A 262 2.75 -16.84 4.99
C SER A 262 1.94 -16.41 3.78
N PHE A 263 0.65 -16.11 3.97
CA PHE A 263 -0.22 -15.66 2.88
C PHE A 263 -1.28 -14.66 3.35
N GLY A 264 -1.83 -13.90 2.40
CA GLY A 264 -2.88 -12.91 2.67
C GLY A 264 -2.38 -11.59 3.25
N GLU A 265 -1.09 -11.28 3.12
CA GLU A 265 -0.43 -10.09 3.68
C GLU A 265 -0.99 -8.76 3.17
N LEU A 266 -1.36 -8.66 1.89
CA LEU A 266 -1.92 -7.44 1.29
C LEU A 266 -3.23 -7.01 1.96
N ALA A 267 -3.96 -7.97 2.54
CA ALA A 267 -5.21 -7.72 3.25
C ALA A 267 -5.02 -6.92 4.54
N LEU A 268 -3.80 -6.86 5.09
CA LEU A 268 -3.49 -6.00 6.23
C LEU A 268 -3.33 -4.53 5.85
N MET A 269 -2.94 -4.25 4.60
CA MET A 269 -2.64 -2.90 4.14
C MET A 269 -3.86 -2.17 3.60
N TYR A 270 -4.69 -2.85 2.82
CA TYR A 270 -5.86 -2.24 2.20
C TYR A 270 -7.04 -3.20 2.13
N ASN A 271 -8.22 -2.62 1.96
CA ASN A 271 -9.44 -3.35 1.69
C ASN A 271 -9.45 -3.80 0.23
N SER A 272 -8.71 -4.87 -0.07
CA SER A 272 -8.68 -5.49 -1.40
C SER A 272 -9.34 -6.88 -1.36
N PRO A 273 -10.12 -7.25 -2.39
CA PRO A 273 -10.59 -8.62 -2.55
C PRO A 273 -9.44 -9.62 -2.58
N ARG A 274 -9.65 -10.83 -2.04
CA ARG A 274 -8.66 -11.92 -2.13
C ARG A 274 -8.37 -12.26 -3.59
N ALA A 275 -7.09 -12.29 -3.95
CA ALA A 275 -6.65 -12.59 -5.33
C ALA A 275 -6.77 -14.09 -5.68
N ALA A 276 -6.76 -14.97 -4.69
CA ALA A 276 -6.80 -16.41 -4.84
C ALA A 276 -7.59 -17.06 -3.69
N THR A 277 -8.16 -18.23 -3.93
CA THR A 277 -8.69 -19.13 -2.91
C THR A 277 -7.53 -19.93 -2.34
N ALA A 278 -7.46 -20.10 -1.02
CA ALA A 278 -6.48 -20.97 -0.37
C ALA A 278 -7.24 -22.07 0.38
N ALA A 279 -6.96 -23.33 0.05
CA ALA A 279 -7.63 -24.49 0.62
C ALA A 279 -6.63 -25.42 1.32
N ALA A 280 -7.03 -25.98 2.45
CA ALA A 280 -6.23 -26.91 3.23
C ALA A 280 -6.11 -28.26 2.50
N ALA A 281 -4.91 -28.62 2.04
CA ALA A 281 -4.66 -29.90 1.36
C ALA A 281 -4.59 -31.08 2.34
N CYS A 282 -4.21 -30.81 3.59
CA CYS A 282 -4.30 -31.69 4.75
C CYS A 282 -4.87 -30.90 5.94
N ASP A 283 -4.85 -31.48 7.15
CA ASP A 283 -5.15 -30.70 8.35
C ASP A 283 -4.05 -29.65 8.52
N VAL A 284 -4.47 -28.38 8.59
CA VAL A 284 -3.58 -27.22 8.60
C VAL A 284 -3.79 -26.44 9.88
N THR A 285 -2.69 -26.09 10.52
CA THR A 285 -2.66 -25.17 11.64
C THR A 285 -1.98 -23.87 11.21
N CYS A 286 -2.66 -22.76 11.43
CA CYS A 286 -2.18 -21.43 11.08
C CYS A 286 -2.21 -20.47 12.27
N TRP A 287 -1.30 -19.51 12.26
CA TRP A 287 -1.37 -18.30 13.08
C TRP A 287 -1.99 -17.17 12.26
N ALA A 288 -3.07 -16.59 12.76
CA ALA A 288 -3.80 -15.52 12.10
C ALA A 288 -3.58 -14.18 12.81
N LEU A 289 -3.45 -13.10 12.03
CA LEU A 289 -3.44 -11.71 12.52
C LEU A 289 -4.54 -10.94 11.80
N ASP A 290 -5.39 -10.25 12.54
CA ASP A 290 -6.44 -9.42 11.94
C ASP A 290 -5.91 -8.04 11.51
N ARG A 291 -6.53 -7.49 10.47
CA ARG A 291 -6.20 -6.18 9.89
C ARG A 291 -6.28 -5.05 10.92
N ALA A 292 -7.34 -5.03 11.75
CA ALA A 292 -7.59 -3.95 12.69
C ALA A 292 -6.48 -3.88 13.74
N THR A 293 -6.15 -5.02 14.35
CA THR A 293 -5.06 -5.16 15.32
C THR A 293 -3.72 -4.79 14.71
N PHE A 294 -3.39 -5.29 13.51
CA PHE A 294 -2.12 -4.93 12.86
C PHE A 294 -1.99 -3.42 12.62
N ARG A 295 -3.02 -2.80 12.01
CA ARG A 295 -3.02 -1.36 11.72
C ARG A 295 -2.98 -0.54 13.00
N ARG A 296 -3.67 -0.99 14.06
CA ARG A 296 -3.66 -0.32 15.37
C ARG A 296 -2.28 -0.36 16.00
N ILE A 297 -1.62 -1.52 16.04
CA ILE A 297 -0.25 -1.65 16.57
C ILE A 297 0.73 -0.77 15.80
N LEU A 298 0.65 -0.78 14.46
CA LEU A 298 1.51 0.05 13.60
C LEU A 298 1.30 1.55 13.88
N LEU A 299 0.05 2.00 13.83
CA LEU A 299 -0.28 3.43 13.95
C LEU A 299 -0.02 3.94 15.37
N GLU A 300 -0.30 3.12 16.39
CA GLU A 300 -0.02 3.46 17.78
C GLU A 300 1.48 3.52 18.09
N GLY A 301 2.27 2.54 17.60
CA GLY A 301 3.73 2.56 17.76
C GLY A 301 4.38 3.78 17.11
N THR A 302 3.98 4.11 15.88
CA THR A 302 4.46 5.29 15.15
C THR A 302 4.02 6.59 15.81
N PHE A 303 2.76 6.69 16.25
CA PHE A 303 2.21 7.86 16.93
C PHE A 303 2.89 8.11 18.28
N ASN A 304 3.04 7.07 19.11
CA ASN A 304 3.69 7.18 20.42
C ASN A 304 5.17 7.58 20.27
N ARG A 305 5.88 7.00 19.29
CA ARG A 305 7.24 7.40 18.96
C ARG A 305 7.34 8.86 18.54
N ARG A 306 6.39 9.33 17.72
CA ARG A 306 6.34 10.74 17.31
C ARG A 306 6.12 11.69 18.49
N ILE A 307 5.18 11.37 19.39
CA ILE A 307 4.93 12.19 20.59
C ILE A 307 6.19 12.24 21.46
N MET A 308 6.81 11.08 21.70
CA MET A 308 8.04 10.98 22.48
C MET A 308 9.14 11.88 21.90
N TYR A 309 9.35 11.85 20.57
CA TYR A 309 10.32 12.72 19.93
C TYR A 309 9.91 14.19 19.94
N GLU A 310 8.65 14.52 19.71
CA GLU A 310 8.21 15.92 19.78
C GLU A 310 8.41 16.51 21.18
N ASP A 311 8.17 15.74 22.25
CA ASP A 311 8.41 16.16 23.62
C ASP A 311 9.91 16.28 23.92
N PHE A 312 10.72 15.30 23.50
CA PHE A 312 12.18 15.37 23.62
C PHE A 312 12.76 16.60 22.89
N LEU A 313 12.31 16.88 21.67
CA LEU A 313 12.78 18.00 20.87
C LEU A 313 12.39 19.37 21.44
N LYS A 314 11.34 19.46 22.27
CA LYS A 314 11.00 20.69 23.00
C LYS A 314 12.04 21.02 24.07
N ASP A 315 12.61 19.99 24.71
CA ASP A 315 13.60 20.16 25.79
C ASP A 315 14.99 20.56 25.25
N VAL A 316 15.27 20.29 23.97
CA VAL A 316 16.55 20.60 23.34
C VAL A 316 16.66 22.10 23.04
N LYS A 317 17.48 22.81 23.82
CA LYS A 317 17.65 24.28 23.73
C LYS A 317 18.00 24.78 22.33
N VAL A 318 18.85 24.07 21.59
CA VAL A 318 19.27 24.49 20.24
C VAL A 318 18.13 24.44 19.21
N LEU A 319 17.07 23.66 19.50
CA LEU A 319 15.91 23.48 18.63
C LEU A 319 14.68 24.28 19.09
N SER A 320 14.82 25.10 20.14
CA SER A 320 13.73 25.91 20.71
C SER A 320 13.13 26.91 19.71
N GLY A 321 13.90 27.33 18.71
CA GLY A 321 13.45 28.24 17.65
C GLY A 321 12.57 27.59 16.57
N LEU A 322 12.42 26.26 16.57
CA LEU A 322 11.59 25.56 15.58
C LEU A 322 10.11 25.70 15.91
N THR A 323 9.27 25.80 14.88
CA THR A 323 7.80 25.72 15.02
C THR A 323 7.36 24.28 15.31
N HIS A 324 6.10 24.09 15.75
CA HIS A 324 5.55 22.74 15.95
C HIS A 324 5.57 21.90 14.67
N GLN A 325 5.25 22.48 13.52
CA GLN A 325 5.26 21.78 12.23
C GLN A 325 6.68 21.35 11.82
N GLU A 326 7.69 22.18 12.07
CA GLU A 326 9.09 21.85 11.79
C GLU A 326 9.60 20.76 12.74
N ARG A 327 9.30 20.85 14.04
CA ARG A 327 9.62 19.79 15.01
C ARG A 327 8.96 18.47 14.66
N SER A 328 7.71 18.49 14.19
CA SER A 328 7.01 17.29 13.74
C SER A 328 7.71 16.65 12.53
N LYS A 329 8.10 17.43 11.52
CA LYS A 329 8.85 16.92 10.36
C LYS A 329 10.19 16.33 10.78
N LEU A 330 10.85 16.97 11.76
CA LEU A 330 12.11 16.49 12.31
C LEU A 330 11.91 15.18 13.06
N ALA A 331 10.89 15.07 13.92
CA ALA A 331 10.55 13.86 14.66
C ALA A 331 10.29 12.66 13.72
N ASP A 332 9.63 12.88 12.58
CA ASP A 332 9.39 11.84 11.57
C ASP A 332 10.69 11.37 10.87
N ALA A 333 11.74 12.19 10.86
CA ALA A 333 13.02 11.89 10.22
C ALA A 333 14.08 11.29 11.16
N LEU A 334 13.82 11.27 12.48
CA LEU A 334 14.75 10.77 13.48
C LEU A 334 14.72 9.25 13.60
N SER A 335 15.91 8.65 13.72
CA SER A 335 16.09 7.22 14.00
C SER A 335 16.67 6.99 15.39
N THR A 336 16.24 5.94 16.09
CA THR A 336 16.79 5.59 17.40
C THR A 336 17.97 4.64 17.23
N GLU A 337 19.11 4.96 17.86
CA GLU A 337 20.26 4.06 17.97
C GLU A 337 20.63 3.90 19.45
N MET A 338 20.97 2.67 19.86
CA MET A 338 21.31 2.34 21.25
C MET A 338 22.76 1.83 21.29
N TYR A 339 23.52 2.35 22.25
CA TYR A 339 24.91 2.00 22.49
C TYR A 339 25.09 1.54 23.93
N HIS A 340 25.88 0.48 24.11
CA HIS A 340 26.21 -0.06 25.42
C HIS A 340 27.42 0.65 26.02
N ALA A 341 27.54 0.58 27.35
CA ALA A 341 28.67 1.12 28.08
C ALA A 341 30.00 0.64 27.48
N GLY A 342 30.91 1.58 27.21
CA GLY A 342 32.22 1.33 26.63
C GLY A 342 32.26 1.37 25.09
N GLN A 343 31.13 1.43 24.39
CA GLN A 343 31.12 1.51 22.93
C GLN A 343 31.40 2.93 22.44
N ASN A 344 32.22 3.05 21.40
CA ASN A 344 32.44 4.31 20.69
C ASN A 344 31.26 4.55 19.74
N ILE A 345 30.62 5.71 19.87
CA ILE A 345 29.50 6.13 19.02
C ILE A 345 30.02 6.75 17.73
N VAL A 346 31.05 7.58 17.84
CA VAL A 346 31.83 8.12 16.71
C VAL A 346 33.31 8.14 17.08
N THR A 347 34.19 7.92 16.12
CA THR A 347 35.65 8.00 16.32
C THR A 347 36.21 9.23 15.64
N GLU A 348 37.19 9.88 16.27
CA GLU A 348 37.95 10.97 15.67
C GLU A 348 38.60 10.54 14.34
N GLY A 349 38.56 11.41 13.34
CA GLY A 349 39.12 11.18 12.01
C GLY A 349 38.19 10.45 11.03
N GLU A 350 37.10 9.82 11.50
CA GLU A 350 36.12 9.19 10.61
C GLU A 350 35.25 10.22 9.87
N THR A 351 34.75 9.86 8.70
CA THR A 351 33.79 10.70 7.98
C THR A 351 32.45 10.72 8.73
N GLY A 352 31.94 11.91 9.03
CA GLY A 352 30.65 12.06 9.71
C GLY A 352 29.49 12.27 8.74
N ASP A 353 28.52 11.38 8.75
CA ASP A 353 27.30 11.44 7.91
C ASP A 353 25.99 11.61 8.71
N LYS A 354 26.09 11.53 10.04
CA LYS A 354 24.97 11.63 10.99
C LYS A 354 25.18 12.71 12.04
N PHE A 355 24.07 13.30 12.47
CA PHE A 355 23.93 14.15 13.64
C PHE A 355 23.25 13.38 14.77
N TYR A 356 23.67 13.59 16.01
CA TYR A 356 23.22 12.81 17.15
C TYR A 356 22.66 13.73 18.25
N LEU A 357 21.48 13.38 18.77
CA LEU A 357 20.90 13.97 19.98
C LEU A 357 20.82 12.92 21.08
N ILE A 358 21.29 13.25 22.29
CA ILE A 358 21.28 12.31 23.42
C ILE A 358 19.91 12.33 24.09
N GLU A 359 19.19 11.23 23.97
CA GLU A 359 17.88 11.02 24.57
C GLU A 359 18.01 10.54 26.03
N SER A 360 18.94 9.63 26.27
CA SER A 360 19.24 9.06 27.60
C SER A 360 20.68 8.59 27.68
N GLY A 361 21.24 8.59 28.90
CA GLY A 361 22.61 8.18 29.19
C GLY A 361 23.62 9.33 29.15
N THR A 362 24.88 8.98 29.33
CA THR A 362 26.03 9.86 29.42
C THR A 362 27.13 9.39 28.47
N CYS A 363 27.67 10.33 27.69
CA CYS A 363 28.80 10.10 26.81
C CYS A 363 30.01 10.93 27.24
N GLU A 364 31.19 10.36 27.08
CA GLU A 364 32.47 11.03 27.22
C GLU A 364 32.97 11.47 25.85
N ILE A 365 33.42 12.72 25.74
CA ILE A 365 34.06 13.27 24.55
C ILE A 365 35.57 13.33 24.82
N SER A 366 36.35 12.71 23.95
CA SER A 366 37.82 12.75 24.00
C SER A 366 38.43 13.09 22.65
N LYS A 367 39.60 13.74 22.67
CA LYS A 367 40.44 13.98 21.49
C LYS A 367 41.80 13.31 21.69
N HIS A 368 42.39 12.85 20.61
CA HIS A 368 43.70 12.20 20.63
C HIS A 368 44.79 13.11 21.23
N ASP A 369 44.75 14.40 20.90
CA ASP A 369 45.78 15.36 21.31
C ASP A 369 45.53 16.01 22.69
N ALA A 370 44.27 16.05 23.14
CA ALA A 370 43.86 16.78 24.35
C ALA A 370 43.34 15.89 25.48
N GLY A 371 43.23 14.57 25.25
CA GLY A 371 42.61 13.65 26.20
C GLY A 371 41.10 13.86 26.33
N VAL A 372 40.54 13.59 27.52
CA VAL A 372 39.10 13.73 27.78
C VAL A 372 38.74 15.21 27.92
N ILE A 373 37.85 15.69 27.06
CA ILE A 373 37.38 17.08 27.03
C ILE A 373 36.26 17.28 28.04
N GLY A 374 35.35 16.32 28.15
CA GLY A 374 34.24 16.39 29.09
C GLY A 374 33.12 15.41 28.76
N ASN A 375 32.06 15.47 29.57
CA ASN A 375 30.91 14.57 29.46
C ASN A 375 29.65 15.32 29.01
N ILE A 376 28.86 14.68 28.17
CA ILE A 376 27.56 15.16 27.70
C ILE A 376 26.48 14.14 28.01
N GLY A 377 25.27 14.60 28.29
CA GLY A 377 24.13 13.75 28.62
C GLY A 377 22.85 14.21 27.97
N LYS A 378 21.71 13.74 28.49
CA LYS A 378 20.37 14.03 27.96
C LYS A 378 20.16 15.50 27.57
N GLY A 379 19.60 15.71 26.36
CA GLY A 379 19.27 17.03 25.82
C GLY A 379 20.45 17.77 25.19
N LYS A 380 21.66 17.19 25.23
CA LYS A 380 22.82 17.63 24.45
C LYS A 380 22.89 16.89 23.11
N TYR A 381 23.74 17.38 22.22
CA TYR A 381 23.94 16.86 20.88
C TYR A 381 25.43 16.83 20.53
N PHE A 382 25.77 16.11 19.46
CA PHE A 382 27.11 16.12 18.87
C PHE A 382 27.06 15.72 17.38
N GLY A 383 28.17 15.97 16.69
CA GLY A 383 28.35 15.58 15.29
C GLY A 383 27.88 16.61 14.27
N GLU A 384 27.50 17.80 14.71
CA GLU A 384 27.12 18.96 13.89
C GLU A 384 28.28 19.46 13.02
N VAL A 385 29.50 19.53 13.57
CA VAL A 385 30.66 20.11 12.87
C VAL A 385 30.98 19.35 11.58
N ALA A 386 30.91 18.02 11.63
CA ALA A 386 31.19 17.18 10.46
C ALA A 386 30.18 17.39 9.32
N LEU A 387 28.94 17.74 9.66
CA LEU A 387 27.88 18.00 8.66
C LEU A 387 27.84 19.44 8.18
N LEU A 388 28.29 20.39 9.00
CA LEU A 388 28.31 21.81 8.67
C LEU A 388 29.48 22.16 7.75
N ASN A 389 30.67 21.64 8.04
CA ASN A 389 31.92 22.04 7.41
C ASN A 389 32.52 20.95 6.50
N ASP A 390 31.81 19.82 6.31
CA ASP A 390 32.30 18.65 5.56
C ASP A 390 33.69 18.17 6.05
N LEU A 391 33.92 18.28 7.36
CA LEU A 391 35.14 17.86 8.03
C LEU A 391 34.99 16.44 8.61
N PRO A 392 36.10 15.69 8.80
CA PRO A 392 36.05 14.46 9.58
C PRO A 392 35.64 14.75 11.03
N ARG A 393 35.22 13.71 11.76
CA ARG A 393 34.88 13.79 13.17
C ARG A 393 36.05 14.36 13.95
N GLN A 394 35.81 15.45 14.67
CA GLN A 394 36.83 16.22 15.38
C GLN A 394 37.17 15.65 16.77
N ALA A 395 36.40 14.68 17.26
CA ALA A 395 36.56 14.06 18.56
C ALA A 395 35.91 12.68 18.55
N THR A 396 36.38 11.80 19.43
CA THR A 396 35.77 10.51 19.73
C THR A 396 34.70 10.70 20.80
N VAL A 397 33.52 10.10 20.61
CA VAL A 397 32.44 10.09 21.60
C VAL A 397 32.19 8.66 22.02
N LYS A 398 32.33 8.39 23.33
CA LYS A 398 32.19 7.05 23.91
C LYS A 398 31.04 7.00 24.91
N ALA A 399 30.23 5.96 24.86
CA ALA A 399 29.17 5.73 25.84
C ALA A 399 29.77 5.31 27.19
N LEU A 400 29.44 6.02 28.27
CA LEU A 400 29.86 5.65 29.63
C LEU A 400 28.88 4.66 30.28
N ASP A 401 27.59 4.80 29.95
CA ASP A 401 26.49 3.92 30.36
C ASP A 401 25.72 3.43 29.13
N ASN A 402 24.52 2.86 29.32
CA ASN A 402 23.64 2.54 28.19
C ASN A 402 23.02 3.82 27.64
N VAL A 403 23.51 4.24 26.47
CA VAL A 403 23.13 5.50 25.82
C VAL A 403 22.11 5.22 24.73
N ILE A 404 21.04 6.02 24.71
CA ILE A 404 20.08 6.08 23.60
C ILE A 404 20.23 7.43 22.92
N VAL A 405 20.45 7.41 21.61
CA VAL A 405 20.56 8.61 20.78
C VAL A 405 19.52 8.61 19.67
N ALA A 406 19.02 9.79 19.35
CA ALA A 406 18.26 10.05 18.15
C ALA A 406 19.23 10.54 17.05
N THR A 407 19.25 9.87 15.91
CA THR A 407 20.14 10.16 14.79
C THR A 407 19.38 10.79 13.63
N LEU A 408 20.03 11.76 12.98
CA LEU A 408 19.55 12.44 11.79
C LEU A 408 20.64 12.38 10.71
N GLY A 409 20.32 11.82 9.55
CA GLY A 409 21.28 11.77 8.44
C GLY A 409 21.54 13.15 7.82
N LYS A 410 22.67 13.30 7.12
CA LYS A 410 23.10 14.53 6.45
C LYS A 410 22.00 15.21 5.63
N SER A 411 21.26 14.45 4.82
CA SER A 411 20.17 14.99 3.99
C SER A 411 19.02 15.57 4.82
N GLY A 412 18.67 14.89 5.93
CA GLY A 412 17.69 15.39 6.90
C GLY A 412 18.20 16.62 7.63
N PHE A 413 19.47 16.63 8.03
CA PHE A 413 20.12 17.75 8.72
C PHE A 413 20.05 19.03 7.90
N THR A 414 20.49 19.01 6.64
CA THR A 414 20.48 20.20 5.77
C THR A 414 19.07 20.69 5.43
N ARG A 415 18.11 19.77 5.24
CA ARG A 415 16.76 20.11 4.77
C ARG A 415 15.80 20.50 5.90
N LEU A 416 15.94 19.92 7.09
CA LEU A 416 14.91 19.99 8.15
C LEU A 416 15.29 20.88 9.33
N LEU A 417 16.57 21.17 9.57
CA LEU A 417 16.98 22.00 10.70
C LEU A 417 16.75 23.50 10.48
N GLY A 418 16.63 23.96 9.23
CA GLY A 418 16.20 25.32 8.89
C GLY A 418 16.91 26.39 9.75
N PRO A 419 16.18 27.23 10.52
CA PRO A 419 16.75 28.27 11.39
C PRO A 419 17.69 27.77 12.50
N ALA A 420 17.53 26.52 12.94
CA ALA A 420 18.40 25.94 13.97
C ALA A 420 19.85 25.76 13.47
N LEU A 421 20.04 25.68 12.14
CA LEU A 421 21.36 25.63 11.53
C LEU A 421 22.20 26.86 11.86
N ASP A 422 21.59 28.04 11.91
CA ASP A 422 22.29 29.29 12.24
C ASP A 422 22.71 29.34 13.71
N VAL A 423 21.90 28.76 14.60
CA VAL A 423 22.26 28.63 16.03
C VAL A 423 23.41 27.64 16.20
N LEU A 424 23.37 26.53 15.48
CA LEU A 424 24.45 25.52 15.48
C LEU A 424 25.76 26.11 14.96
N ARG A 425 25.72 26.87 13.86
CA ARG A 425 26.90 27.55 13.30
C ARG A 425 27.53 28.56 14.27
N LYS A 426 26.72 29.30 15.03
CA LYS A 426 27.23 30.24 16.04
C LYS A 426 27.92 29.56 17.22
N GLN A 427 27.63 28.28 17.45
CA GLN A 427 28.19 27.48 18.54
C GLN A 427 29.30 26.54 18.06
N ASP A 428 29.68 26.61 16.77
CA ASP A 428 30.72 25.80 16.18
C ASP A 428 32.10 26.20 16.72
N PRO A 429 32.82 25.30 17.42
CA PRO A 429 34.14 25.59 17.95
C PRO A 429 35.24 25.69 16.87
N THR A 430 34.93 25.33 15.61
CA THR A 430 35.87 25.39 14.48
C THR A 430 35.68 26.61 13.58
N ALA A 431 34.61 27.39 13.78
CA ALA A 431 34.36 28.63 13.05
C ALA A 431 35.24 29.75 13.62
N HIS A 432 36.44 29.92 13.06
CA HIS A 432 37.32 31.06 13.27
C HIS A 432 37.23 32.06 12.12
#